data_AF-A0AAJ0CTI4-F1
#
_entry.id   AF-A0AAJ0CTI4-F1
#
_cell.length_a   1.000
_cell.length_b   1.000
_cell.length_c   1.000
_cell.angle_alpha   90.00
_cell.angle_beta   90.00
_cell.angle_gamma   90.00
#
_symmetry.space_group_name_H-M   'P 1'
#
loop_
_entity.id
_entity.type
_entity.pdbx_description
1 polymer ?
#
loop_
_entity_poly.entity_id
_entity_poly.type
_entity_poly.pdbx_seq_one_letter_code
_entity_poly.pdbx_strand_id
1 'polypeptide(L)'
;MQLYPSLYLGILALGSLVIADKLDYAESIHALSYGNVETQGNAAGTVWLNISGFAPDKLPHIQHDVGIYSLDNMESLKSIAGLAAVAAKEGKWGDVVYLHNAFTMNGHAGYIKASSSEMRDGLLEAVTKADKSGVDSSLIDLYAKTSSSPDLAAAFEALHTTPVTSLEKRWTKETCSRAHQAAKNACRSLASSIRFNATIKRGGPRSICKYGCCISWSANATFQLENLYPAANYCISACGSGSVSCEVYGVSLQGTIVDQCLSNRATGCK
;
A
#
# COMPACT_ATOMS: atom_id res chain seq x y z
N MET A 1 29.35 6.76 -52.92
CA MET A 1 29.33 7.27 -51.53
C MET A 1 27.86 7.52 -51.18
N GLN A 2 27.20 6.47 -50.66
CA GLN A 2 25.78 6.47 -50.33
C GLN A 2 25.59 7.04 -48.92
N LEU A 3 24.79 8.10 -48.79
CA LEU A 3 24.31 8.61 -47.52
C LEU A 3 22.89 8.05 -47.29
N TYR A 4 22.75 7.18 -46.29
CA TYR A 4 21.46 6.76 -45.75
C TYR A 4 21.02 7.74 -44.66
N PRO A 5 19.72 8.08 -44.57
CA PRO A 5 19.18 8.86 -43.46
C PRO A 5 18.83 7.94 -42.28
N SER A 6 19.35 8.24 -41.08
CA SER A 6 18.90 7.62 -39.84
C SER A 6 17.69 8.40 -39.31
N LEU A 7 16.50 7.91 -39.64
CA LEU A 7 15.24 8.36 -39.03
C LEU A 7 15.18 7.81 -37.59
N TYR A 8 15.35 8.67 -36.59
CA TYR A 8 14.97 8.36 -35.21
C TYR A 8 13.45 8.49 -35.09
N LEU A 9 12.73 7.37 -35.07
CA LEU A 9 11.34 7.32 -34.60
C LEU A 9 11.36 7.17 -33.07
N GLY A 10 11.22 8.28 -32.36
CA GLY A 10 10.78 8.27 -30.97
C GLY A 10 9.28 8.04 -30.94
N ILE A 11 8.84 6.85 -30.56
CA ILE A 11 7.43 6.56 -30.30
C ILE A 11 7.11 7.05 -28.89
N LEU A 12 6.55 8.26 -28.80
CA LEU A 12 5.80 8.72 -27.63
C LEU A 12 4.42 8.08 -27.69
N ALA A 13 4.22 6.98 -26.94
CA ALA A 13 2.88 6.44 -26.70
C ALA A 13 2.20 7.26 -25.60
N LEU A 14 1.51 8.33 -25.98
CA LEU A 14 0.48 8.96 -25.17
C LEU A 14 -0.77 8.09 -25.24
N GLY A 15 -1.13 7.45 -24.13
CA GLY A 15 -2.31 6.61 -24.02
C GLY A 15 -2.85 6.67 -22.62
N SER A 16 -3.93 7.43 -22.43
CA SER A 16 -4.84 7.29 -21.32
C SER A 16 -5.21 5.81 -21.18
N LEU A 17 -5.22 5.27 -19.96
CA LEU A 17 -5.65 3.90 -19.70
C LEU A 17 -7.15 3.73 -20.01
N VAL A 18 -7.46 3.53 -21.28
CA VAL A 18 -8.53 2.64 -21.68
C VAL A 18 -7.87 1.28 -21.82
N ILE A 19 -7.90 0.46 -20.78
CA ILE A 19 -7.59 -0.97 -20.93
C ILE A 19 -8.78 -1.59 -21.66
N ALA A 20 -8.82 -1.40 -22.97
CA ALA A 20 -9.66 -2.16 -23.88
C ALA A 20 -8.81 -2.56 -25.10
N ASP A 21 -8.59 -3.88 -25.21
CA ASP A 21 -8.34 -4.67 -26.42
C ASP A 21 -6.96 -4.84 -27.09
N LYS A 22 -5.82 -4.32 -26.58
CA LYS A 22 -4.54 -4.51 -27.33
C LYS A 22 -3.25 -4.88 -26.61
N LEU A 23 -3.23 -5.02 -25.28
CA LEU A 23 -2.05 -5.56 -24.58
C LEU A 23 -2.39 -6.95 -24.05
N ASP A 24 -1.51 -7.91 -24.29
CA ASP A 24 -1.59 -9.21 -23.61
C ASP A 24 -1.41 -9.00 -22.10
N TYR A 25 -1.92 -9.92 -21.29
CA TYR A 25 -1.88 -9.84 -19.82
C TYR A 25 -0.44 -9.56 -19.33
N ALA A 26 0.55 -10.27 -19.87
CA ALA A 26 1.95 -10.10 -19.45
C ALA A 26 2.49 -8.71 -19.79
N GLU A 27 2.11 -8.16 -20.94
CA GLU A 27 2.51 -6.81 -21.35
C GLU A 27 1.87 -5.75 -20.45
N SER A 28 0.63 -5.99 -19.98
CA SER A 28 -0.04 -5.12 -19.01
C SER A 28 0.68 -5.08 -17.67
N ILE A 29 1.10 -6.25 -17.15
CA ILE A 29 1.91 -6.33 -15.92
C ILE A 29 3.26 -5.64 -16.13
N HIS A 30 3.92 -5.89 -17.25
CA HIS A 30 5.21 -5.26 -17.57
C HIS A 30 5.10 -3.74 -17.60
N ALA A 31 4.14 -3.18 -18.35
CA ALA A 31 3.92 -1.75 -18.46
C ALA A 31 3.67 -1.08 -17.09
N LEU A 32 2.83 -1.69 -16.25
CA LEU A 32 2.57 -1.22 -14.88
C LEU A 32 3.84 -1.25 -14.03
N SER A 33 4.54 -2.39 -14.01
CA SER A 33 5.73 -2.59 -13.17
C SER A 33 6.91 -1.69 -13.55
N TYR A 34 7.04 -1.36 -14.83
CA TYR A 34 8.06 -0.43 -15.32
C TYR A 34 7.67 1.04 -15.11
N GLY A 35 6.38 1.32 -14.93
CA GLY A 35 5.86 2.68 -14.74
C GLY A 35 5.63 3.44 -16.04
N ASN A 36 5.35 2.73 -17.14
CA ASN A 36 5.01 3.30 -18.45
C ASN A 36 3.51 3.58 -18.59
N VAL A 37 2.81 3.78 -17.47
CA VAL A 37 1.35 3.86 -17.44
C VAL A 37 0.95 5.15 -16.74
N GLU A 38 0.29 6.05 -17.47
CA GLU A 38 -0.36 7.21 -16.87
C GLU A 38 -1.68 6.76 -16.23
N THR A 39 -1.70 6.75 -14.89
CA THR A 39 -2.93 6.61 -14.12
C THR A 39 -3.54 8.00 -13.97
N GLN A 40 -4.20 8.48 -15.03
CA GLN A 40 -4.98 9.71 -14.97
C GLN A 40 -6.44 9.38 -15.27
N GLY A 41 -7.29 9.59 -14.27
CA GLY A 41 -8.73 9.66 -14.44
C GLY A 41 -9.27 10.83 -13.61
N ASN A 42 -10.52 11.22 -13.89
CA ASN A 42 -11.25 12.19 -13.06
C ASN A 42 -12.45 11.51 -12.38
N ALA A 43 -12.47 10.18 -12.36
CA ALA A 43 -13.62 9.40 -11.95
C ALA A 43 -13.47 8.98 -10.49
N ALA A 44 -14.44 9.38 -9.67
CA ALA A 44 -14.51 9.00 -8.27
C ALA A 44 -15.41 7.77 -8.08
N GLY A 45 -15.06 6.90 -7.13
CA GLY A 45 -15.89 5.75 -6.79
C GLY A 45 -15.17 4.74 -5.91
N THR A 46 -15.95 3.78 -5.40
CA THR A 46 -15.41 2.63 -4.66
C THR A 46 -15.12 1.48 -5.62
N VAL A 47 -13.89 0.96 -5.58
CA VAL A 47 -13.51 -0.28 -6.27
C VAL A 47 -13.12 -1.31 -5.22
N TRP A 48 -13.50 -2.56 -5.45
CA TRP A 48 -13.12 -3.69 -4.59
C TRP A 48 -12.14 -4.60 -5.32
N LEU A 49 -11.05 -4.91 -4.64
CA LEU A 49 -10.15 -6.00 -4.97
C LEU A 49 -10.61 -7.24 -4.20
N ASN A 50 -11.28 -8.14 -4.91
CA ASN A 50 -11.71 -9.44 -4.40
C ASN A 50 -10.86 -10.53 -5.05
N ILE A 51 -9.98 -11.14 -4.25
CA ILE A 51 -9.11 -12.23 -4.70
C ILE A 51 -9.82 -13.54 -4.34
N SER A 52 -10.64 -14.05 -5.27
CA SER A 52 -11.25 -15.36 -5.11
C SER A 52 -10.18 -16.46 -5.11
N GLY A 53 -10.29 -17.46 -4.22
CA GLY A 53 -9.35 -18.57 -4.17
C GLY A 53 -8.07 -18.28 -3.39
N PHE A 54 -8.16 -17.48 -2.32
CA PHE A 54 -7.06 -17.27 -1.38
C PHE A 54 -6.38 -18.60 -1.02
N ALA A 55 -5.08 -18.66 -1.30
CA ALA A 55 -4.21 -19.77 -0.95
C ALA A 55 -3.34 -19.31 0.23
N PRO A 56 -3.71 -19.63 1.49
CA PRO A 56 -3.05 -19.07 2.68
C PRO A 56 -1.56 -19.39 2.78
N ASP A 57 -1.15 -20.52 2.20
CA ASP A 57 0.25 -20.94 2.11
C ASP A 57 1.02 -20.20 1.01
N LYS A 58 0.33 -19.61 0.03
CA LYS A 58 0.91 -18.85 -1.08
C LYS A 58 0.83 -17.34 -0.87
N LEU A 59 -0.14 -16.86 -0.10
CA LEU A 59 -0.40 -15.44 0.13
C LEU A 59 -0.63 -15.14 1.63
N PRO A 60 0.26 -15.52 2.56
CA PRO A 60 0.00 -15.45 3.99
C PRO A 60 -0.31 -14.04 4.52
N HIS A 61 0.11 -12.99 3.79
CA HIS A 61 -0.09 -11.59 4.14
C HIS A 61 -1.28 -10.93 3.41
N ILE A 62 -1.90 -11.62 2.45
CA ILE A 62 -3.03 -11.12 1.65
C ILE A 62 -4.18 -12.11 1.82
N GLN A 63 -5.00 -11.89 2.84
CA GLN A 63 -6.06 -12.82 3.28
C GLN A 63 -7.46 -12.19 3.34
N HIS A 64 -7.60 -10.95 2.85
CA HIS A 64 -8.84 -10.18 2.95
C HIS A 64 -9.06 -9.34 1.70
N ASP A 65 -10.34 -9.12 1.37
CA ASP A 65 -10.73 -8.18 0.33
C ASP A 65 -10.37 -6.73 0.73
N VAL A 66 -10.02 -5.92 -0.27
CA VAL A 66 -9.69 -4.51 -0.08
C VAL A 66 -10.62 -3.66 -0.92
N GLY A 67 -11.36 -2.74 -0.29
CA GLY A 67 -12.17 -1.75 -0.99
C GLY A 67 -11.53 -0.37 -0.89
N ILE A 68 -11.31 0.34 -1.99
CA ILE A 68 -10.71 1.68 -2.03
C ILE A 68 -11.71 2.66 -2.63
N TYR A 69 -11.89 3.79 -1.95
CA TYR A 69 -12.58 4.93 -2.54
C TYR A 69 -11.55 5.86 -3.18
N SER A 70 -11.60 5.97 -4.50
CA SER A 70 -10.73 6.84 -5.27
C SER A 70 -11.47 8.08 -5.71
N LEU A 71 -10.79 9.22 -5.81
CA LEU A 71 -11.36 10.48 -6.29
C LEU A 71 -11.13 10.71 -7.78
N ASP A 72 -10.07 10.08 -8.32
CA ASP A 72 -9.50 10.35 -9.63
C ASP A 72 -9.11 9.04 -10.34
N ASN A 73 -8.71 8.00 -9.63
CA ASN A 73 -8.12 6.79 -10.22
C ASN A 73 -9.07 5.58 -10.33
N MET A 74 -10.40 5.78 -10.35
CA MET A 74 -11.35 4.66 -10.35
C MET A 74 -11.15 3.65 -11.49
N GLU A 75 -10.96 4.12 -12.73
CA GLU A 75 -10.79 3.20 -13.88
C GLU A 75 -9.48 2.42 -13.80
N SER A 76 -8.38 3.08 -13.42
CA SER A 76 -7.09 2.43 -13.14
C SER A 76 -7.24 1.34 -12.07
N LEU A 77 -7.99 1.61 -11.00
CA LEU A 77 -8.24 0.62 -9.95
C LEU A 77 -9.09 -0.56 -10.43
N LYS A 78 -10.11 -0.34 -11.27
CA LYS A 78 -10.90 -1.44 -11.86
C LYS A 78 -10.02 -2.34 -12.72
N SER A 79 -9.15 -1.73 -13.51
CA SER A 79 -8.15 -2.43 -14.32
C SER A 79 -7.20 -3.27 -13.47
N ILE A 80 -6.61 -2.69 -12.41
CA ILE A 80 -5.74 -3.41 -11.47
C ILE A 80 -6.49 -4.56 -10.81
N ALA A 81 -7.73 -4.34 -10.36
CA ALA A 81 -8.56 -5.37 -9.74
C ALA A 81 -8.88 -6.52 -10.71
N GLY A 82 -9.18 -6.21 -11.97
CA GLY A 82 -9.41 -7.19 -13.03
C GLY A 82 -8.17 -8.04 -13.30
N LEU A 83 -7.00 -7.40 -13.44
CA LEU A 83 -5.73 -8.10 -13.61
C LEU A 83 -5.43 -9.02 -12.41
N ALA A 84 -5.70 -8.57 -11.18
CA ALA A 84 -5.43 -9.36 -9.99
C ALA A 84 -6.32 -10.60 -9.90
N ALA A 85 -7.59 -10.50 -10.34
CA ALA A 85 -8.48 -11.64 -10.44
C ALA A 85 -7.99 -12.68 -11.46
N VAL A 86 -7.48 -12.22 -12.62
CA VAL A 86 -6.87 -13.11 -13.63
C VAL A 86 -5.61 -13.77 -13.07
N ALA A 87 -4.72 -12.99 -12.44
CA ALA A 87 -3.50 -13.47 -11.82
C ALA A 87 -3.78 -14.58 -10.80
N ALA A 88 -4.74 -14.36 -9.90
CA ALA A 88 -5.12 -15.32 -8.88
C ALA A 88 -5.68 -16.62 -9.49
N LYS A 89 -6.53 -16.51 -10.52
CA LYS A 89 -7.08 -17.66 -11.23
C LYS A 89 -6.01 -18.50 -11.93
N GLU A 90 -4.95 -17.85 -12.43
CA GLU A 90 -3.83 -18.49 -13.12
C GLU A 90 -2.70 -18.94 -12.18
N GLY A 91 -2.81 -18.68 -10.86
CA GLY A 91 -1.76 -19.00 -9.89
C GLY A 91 -0.50 -18.15 -10.04
N LYS A 92 -0.63 -16.94 -10.61
CA LYS A 92 0.44 -15.95 -10.78
C LYS A 92 0.63 -15.13 -9.50
N TRP A 93 1.13 -15.78 -8.45
CA TRP A 93 1.16 -15.21 -7.09
C TRP A 93 2.02 -13.95 -6.96
N GLY A 94 3.15 -13.87 -7.66
CA GLY A 94 3.97 -12.65 -7.71
C GLY A 94 3.21 -11.45 -8.30
N ASP A 95 2.44 -11.67 -9.36
CA ASP A 95 1.59 -10.63 -9.94
C ASP A 95 0.45 -10.23 -8.99
N VAL A 96 -0.16 -11.18 -8.27
CA VAL A 96 -1.18 -10.89 -7.25
C VAL A 96 -0.64 -9.98 -6.16
N VAL A 97 0.54 -10.27 -5.62
CA VAL A 97 1.20 -9.46 -4.58
C VAL A 97 1.47 -8.05 -5.10
N TYR A 98 2.02 -7.93 -6.31
CA TYR A 98 2.29 -6.65 -6.94
C TYR A 98 1.01 -5.83 -7.15
N LEU A 99 -0.03 -6.43 -7.75
CA LEU A 99 -1.30 -5.76 -8.06
C LEU A 99 -2.06 -5.39 -6.79
N HIS A 100 -2.00 -6.21 -5.74
CA HIS A 100 -2.56 -5.87 -4.44
C HIS A 100 -1.89 -4.60 -3.87
N ASN A 101 -0.56 -4.55 -3.87
CA ASN A 101 0.17 -3.36 -3.44
C ASN A 101 -0.18 -2.13 -4.29
N ALA A 102 -0.15 -2.27 -5.61
CA ALA A 102 -0.52 -1.21 -6.55
C ALA A 102 -1.94 -0.69 -6.30
N PHE A 103 -2.89 -1.59 -6.05
CA PHE A 103 -4.26 -1.25 -5.69
C PHE A 103 -4.28 -0.44 -4.39
N THR A 104 -3.66 -0.95 -3.30
CA THR A 104 -3.61 -0.27 -1.99
C THR A 104 -2.94 1.11 -2.01
N MET A 105 -2.10 1.37 -3.00
CA MET A 105 -1.48 2.68 -3.27
C MET A 105 -2.36 3.60 -4.14
N ASN A 106 -3.66 3.30 -4.24
CA ASN A 106 -4.64 3.99 -5.09
C ASN A 106 -4.25 3.99 -6.58
N GLY A 107 -3.43 3.03 -7.02
CA GLY A 107 -2.91 2.99 -8.39
C GLY A 107 -1.99 4.16 -8.73
N HIS A 108 -1.38 4.85 -7.75
CA HIS A 108 -0.56 6.04 -8.03
C HIS A 108 0.69 5.69 -8.87
N ALA A 109 0.76 6.18 -10.12
CA ALA A 109 1.83 5.87 -11.08
C ALA A 109 3.27 6.01 -10.53
N GLY A 110 3.50 6.97 -9.61
CA GLY A 110 4.82 7.17 -8.98
C GLY A 110 5.23 6.06 -8.00
N TYR A 111 4.26 5.36 -7.41
CA TYR A 111 4.48 4.35 -6.37
C TYR A 111 4.35 2.91 -6.88
N ILE A 112 3.71 2.71 -8.04
CA ILE A 112 3.47 1.35 -8.55
C ILE A 112 4.63 0.80 -9.38
N LYS A 113 5.72 1.58 -9.58
CA LYS A 113 6.92 1.07 -10.25
C LYS A 113 7.59 0.04 -9.35
N ALA A 114 7.99 -1.10 -9.88
CA ALA A 114 8.66 -2.17 -9.12
C ALA A 114 9.96 -1.69 -8.43
N SER A 115 10.62 -0.69 -9.01
CA SER A 115 11.82 -0.06 -8.47
C SER A 115 11.58 1.05 -7.44
N SER A 116 10.33 1.51 -7.27
CA SER A 116 10.00 2.55 -6.28
C SER A 116 10.18 2.04 -4.85
N SER A 117 10.51 2.93 -3.92
CA SER A 117 10.62 2.62 -2.48
C SER A 117 9.32 2.01 -1.94
N GLU A 118 8.19 2.61 -2.28
CA GLU A 118 6.87 2.23 -1.80
C GLU A 118 6.51 0.82 -2.24
N MET A 119 6.73 0.50 -3.53
CA MET A 119 6.51 -0.86 -4.02
C MET A 119 7.46 -1.84 -3.36
N ARG A 120 8.76 -1.52 -3.28
CA ARG A 120 9.76 -2.40 -2.65
C ARG A 120 9.41 -2.73 -1.20
N ASP A 121 8.93 -1.76 -0.43
CA ASP A 121 8.47 -1.98 0.95
C ASP A 121 7.27 -2.93 0.98
N GLY A 122 6.30 -2.74 0.08
CA GLY A 122 5.13 -3.62 -0.03
C GLY A 122 5.47 -5.05 -0.46
N LEU A 123 6.45 -5.22 -1.36
CA LEU A 123 6.96 -6.53 -1.75
C LEU A 123 7.72 -7.20 -0.61
N LEU A 124 8.55 -6.43 0.12
CA LEU A 124 9.30 -6.92 1.27
C LEU A 124 8.36 -7.34 2.41
N GLU A 125 7.30 -6.58 2.69
CA GLU A 125 6.28 -6.95 3.68
C GLU A 125 5.61 -8.27 3.33
N ALA A 126 5.32 -8.52 2.04
CA ALA A 126 4.66 -9.73 1.56
C ALA A 126 5.52 -11.01 1.68
N VAL A 127 6.83 -10.88 1.91
CA VAL A 127 7.77 -12.01 2.11
C VAL A 127 8.42 -12.00 3.49
N THR A 128 8.10 -11.03 4.35
CA THR A 128 8.70 -10.96 5.69
C THR A 128 8.02 -11.97 6.62
N LYS A 129 8.81 -12.81 7.28
CA LYS A 129 8.29 -13.80 8.23
C LYS A 129 7.48 -13.13 9.34
N ALA A 130 6.45 -13.81 9.82
CA ALA A 130 5.57 -13.29 10.87
C ALA A 130 6.30 -12.90 12.17
N ASP A 131 7.43 -13.56 12.47
CA ASP A 131 8.29 -13.27 13.62
C ASP A 131 9.32 -12.14 13.37
N LYS A 132 9.35 -11.59 12.15
CA LYS A 132 10.28 -10.56 11.68
C LYS A 132 11.77 -10.96 11.78
N SER A 133 12.06 -12.26 11.87
CA SER A 133 13.43 -12.78 11.92
C SER A 133 14.18 -12.65 10.59
N GLY A 134 13.46 -12.39 9.49
CA GLY A 134 14.02 -12.28 8.15
C GLY A 134 12.94 -12.44 7.09
N VAL A 135 13.38 -12.59 5.84
CA VAL A 135 12.51 -12.90 4.70
C VAL A 135 12.27 -14.41 4.60
N ASP A 136 11.16 -14.79 4.00
CA ASP A 136 10.83 -16.15 3.60
C ASP A 136 11.30 -16.37 2.16
N SER A 137 12.47 -17.00 2.01
CA SER A 137 13.05 -17.32 0.71
C SER A 137 12.13 -18.16 -0.17
N SER A 138 11.28 -19.01 0.42
CA SER A 138 10.36 -19.84 -0.38
C SER A 138 9.24 -19.02 -1.01
N LEU A 139 8.78 -17.96 -0.33
CA LEU A 139 7.83 -17.00 -0.89
C LEU A 139 8.49 -16.12 -1.95
N ILE A 140 9.74 -15.69 -1.74
CA ILE A 140 10.50 -14.94 -2.75
C ILE A 140 10.61 -15.75 -4.04
N ASP A 141 11.08 -17.00 -3.95
CA ASP A 141 11.26 -17.87 -5.12
C ASP A 141 9.92 -18.14 -5.82
N LEU A 142 8.84 -18.35 -5.05
CA LEU A 142 7.50 -18.52 -5.58
C LEU A 142 7.03 -17.27 -6.35
N TYR A 143 7.15 -16.09 -5.74
CA TYR A 143 6.68 -14.85 -6.34
C TYR A 143 7.50 -14.48 -7.56
N ALA A 144 8.82 -14.57 -7.51
CA ALA A 144 9.69 -14.35 -8.65
C ALA A 144 9.36 -15.29 -9.82
N LYS A 145 9.18 -16.60 -9.55
CA LYS A 145 8.84 -17.60 -10.57
C LYS A 145 7.46 -17.40 -11.19
N THR A 146 6.52 -16.83 -10.46
CA THR A 146 5.13 -16.65 -10.89
C THR A 146 4.82 -15.23 -11.35
N SER A 147 5.84 -14.36 -11.43
CA SER A 147 5.74 -13.03 -12.00
C SER A 147 5.78 -13.07 -13.51
N SER A 148 4.88 -12.33 -14.15
CA SER A 148 4.80 -12.25 -15.62
C SER A 148 5.71 -11.17 -16.22
N SER A 149 6.26 -10.27 -15.39
CA SER A 149 7.22 -9.24 -15.79
C SER A 149 8.63 -9.61 -15.31
N PRO A 150 9.66 -9.59 -16.19
CA PRO A 150 11.05 -9.81 -15.78
C PRO A 150 11.53 -8.82 -14.71
N ASP A 151 11.10 -7.57 -14.78
CA ASP A 151 11.47 -6.54 -13.78
C ASP A 151 10.87 -6.85 -12.41
N LEU A 152 9.63 -7.35 -12.39
CA LEU A 152 8.97 -7.75 -11.16
C LEU A 152 9.62 -9.00 -10.56
N ALA A 153 9.97 -9.99 -11.40
CA ALA A 153 10.71 -11.16 -10.97
C ALA A 153 12.06 -10.76 -10.35
N ALA A 154 12.81 -9.87 -11.03
CA ALA A 154 14.08 -9.35 -10.51
C ALA A 154 13.91 -8.55 -9.21
N ALA A 155 12.81 -7.80 -9.06
CA ALA A 155 12.51 -7.07 -7.84
C ALA A 155 12.28 -8.02 -6.64
N PHE A 156 11.59 -9.14 -6.86
CA PHE A 156 11.45 -10.18 -5.81
C PHE A 156 12.78 -10.85 -5.50
N GLU A 157 13.57 -11.26 -6.50
CA GLU A 157 14.87 -11.90 -6.29
C GLU A 157 15.85 -11.03 -5.48
N ALA A 158 15.81 -9.71 -5.70
CA ALA A 158 16.63 -8.76 -4.93
C ALA A 158 16.33 -8.78 -3.42
N LEU A 159 15.12 -9.22 -3.01
CA LEU A 159 14.72 -9.27 -1.60
C LEU A 159 15.50 -10.32 -0.79
N HIS A 160 16.08 -11.34 -1.42
CA HIS A 160 16.96 -12.32 -0.73
C HIS A 160 18.12 -11.64 -0.01
N THR A 161 18.59 -10.51 -0.53
CA THR A 161 19.72 -9.74 0.00
C THR A 161 19.30 -8.47 0.74
N THR A 162 18.00 -8.19 0.80
CA THR A 162 17.48 -6.99 1.45
C THR A 162 17.39 -7.23 2.95
N PRO A 163 18.10 -6.45 3.80
CA PRO A 163 17.98 -6.57 5.24
C PRO A 163 16.55 -6.23 5.67
N VAL A 164 15.87 -7.09 6.42
CA VAL A 164 14.51 -6.82 6.94
C VAL A 164 14.49 -5.62 7.91
N THR A 165 15.65 -5.20 8.41
CA THR A 165 15.82 -3.92 9.12
C THR A 165 15.61 -2.69 8.23
N SER A 166 15.50 -2.84 6.91
CA SER A 166 15.30 -1.75 5.95
C SER A 166 13.85 -1.55 5.52
N LEU A 167 12.85 -2.14 6.19
CA LEU A 167 11.56 -1.44 6.27
C LEU A 167 11.88 -0.18 7.05
N GLU A 168 12.28 0.90 6.37
CA GLU A 168 12.50 2.19 7.01
C GLU A 168 11.26 2.44 7.84
N LYS A 169 11.46 2.39 9.15
CA LYS A 169 10.39 2.59 10.10
C LYS A 169 9.89 4.00 9.76
N ARG A 170 8.72 4.10 9.11
CA ARG A 170 8.12 5.37 8.66
C ARG A 170 7.99 6.39 9.79
N TRP A 171 8.15 5.91 11.03
CA TRP A 171 8.15 6.58 12.31
C TRP A 171 9.39 6.14 13.11
N THR A 172 9.96 7.08 13.87
CA THR A 172 11.25 6.92 14.57
C THR A 172 11.18 6.01 15.79
N LYS A 173 9.99 5.87 16.40
CA LYS A 173 9.77 5.10 17.63
C LYS A 173 8.29 4.78 17.83
N GLU A 174 8.01 3.76 18.60
CA GLU A 174 6.70 3.43 19.16
C GLU A 174 6.79 3.22 20.68
N THR A 175 5.76 3.63 21.41
CA THR A 175 5.58 3.37 22.84
C THR A 175 4.20 2.80 23.09
N CYS A 176 4.11 1.55 23.57
CA CYS A 176 2.85 0.98 24.05
C CYS A 176 2.63 1.35 25.53
N SER A 177 1.41 1.74 25.89
CA SER A 177 1.03 2.10 27.26
C SER A 177 -0.09 1.22 27.81
N ARG A 178 -0.10 1.05 29.13
CA ARG A 178 -1.23 0.46 29.88
C ARG A 178 -2.26 1.50 30.33
N ALA A 179 -1.94 2.78 30.23
CA ALA A 179 -2.88 3.85 30.56
C ALA A 179 -3.78 4.18 29.36
N HIS A 180 -5.03 4.54 29.63
CA HIS A 180 -5.96 5.09 28.62
C HIS A 180 -6.23 4.15 27.44
N GLN A 181 -6.25 2.85 27.70
CA GLN A 181 -6.46 1.87 26.66
C GLN A 181 -7.88 1.95 26.09
N ALA A 182 -7.98 1.91 24.77
CA ALA A 182 -9.21 1.69 24.05
C ALA A 182 -9.33 0.22 23.65
N ALA A 183 -10.55 -0.28 23.49
CA ALA A 183 -10.78 -1.61 22.98
C ALA A 183 -10.29 -1.72 21.52
N LYS A 184 -9.54 -2.77 21.17
CA LYS A 184 -8.93 -2.89 19.83
C LYS A 184 -9.97 -2.92 18.72
N ASN A 185 -11.11 -3.55 18.95
CA ASN A 185 -12.22 -3.58 18.00
C ASN A 185 -12.72 -2.16 17.67
N ALA A 186 -12.88 -1.29 18.66
CA ALA A 186 -13.25 0.11 18.45
C ALA A 186 -12.18 0.87 17.65
N CYS A 187 -10.89 0.64 17.95
CA CYS A 187 -9.80 1.26 17.20
C CYS A 187 -9.69 0.76 15.77
N ARG A 188 -9.94 -0.53 15.52
CA ARG A 188 -10.05 -1.08 14.16
C ARG A 188 -11.21 -0.44 13.41
N SER A 189 -12.37 -0.29 14.04
CA SER A 189 -13.52 0.40 13.43
C SER A 189 -13.22 1.87 13.11
N LEU A 190 -12.49 2.58 13.97
CA LEU A 190 -12.03 3.94 13.69
C LEU A 190 -11.04 3.97 12.53
N ALA A 191 -9.97 3.16 12.60
CA ALA A 191 -8.94 3.08 11.57
C ALA A 191 -9.52 2.73 10.20
N SER A 192 -10.41 1.73 10.13
CA SER A 192 -11.11 1.38 8.89
C SER A 192 -11.99 2.51 8.35
N SER A 193 -12.60 3.32 9.24
CA SER A 193 -13.44 4.45 8.79
C SER A 193 -12.65 5.63 8.21
N ILE A 194 -11.34 5.69 8.46
CA ILE A 194 -10.47 6.74 7.92
C ILE A 194 -9.53 6.24 6.83
N ARG A 195 -9.39 4.93 6.64
CA ARG A 195 -8.41 4.29 5.74
C ARG A 195 -8.40 4.86 4.32
N PHE A 196 -9.54 5.31 3.82
CA PHE A 196 -9.72 5.90 2.49
C PHE A 196 -10.45 7.25 2.55
N ASN A 197 -10.32 7.93 3.69
CA ASN A 197 -10.98 9.20 3.90
C ASN A 197 -10.05 10.33 3.46
N ALA A 198 -10.21 10.74 2.21
CA ALA A 198 -9.47 11.85 1.61
C ALA A 198 -9.90 13.25 2.13
N THR A 199 -10.76 13.33 3.15
CA THR A 199 -11.15 14.61 3.74
C THR A 199 -9.93 15.34 4.28
N ILE A 200 -9.72 16.55 3.81
CA ILE A 200 -8.59 17.39 4.25
C ILE A 200 -8.88 17.88 5.67
N LYS A 201 -7.96 17.60 6.58
CA LYS A 201 -7.91 18.16 7.92
C LYS A 201 -6.91 19.33 7.95
N ARG A 202 -7.35 20.47 8.48
CA ARG A 202 -6.52 21.65 8.75
C ARG A 202 -6.70 22.07 10.20
N GLY A 203 -5.59 22.33 10.90
CA GLY A 203 -5.61 22.84 12.27
C GLY A 203 -6.30 21.91 13.28
N GLY A 204 -7.06 22.48 14.20
CA GLY A 204 -7.74 21.77 15.30
C GLY A 204 -9.18 21.31 14.98
N PRO A 205 -9.79 20.43 15.79
CA PRO A 205 -9.16 19.67 16.89
C PRO A 205 -8.13 18.68 16.37
N ARG A 206 -7.05 18.47 17.14
CA ARG A 206 -5.94 17.54 16.82
C ARG A 206 -6.28 16.08 17.13
N SER A 207 -7.52 15.70 16.85
CA SER A 207 -8.05 14.40 17.21
C SER A 207 -9.29 14.01 16.41
N ILE A 208 -9.49 12.72 16.24
CA ILE A 208 -10.70 12.09 15.74
C ILE A 208 -11.05 10.92 16.66
N CYS A 209 -12.33 10.75 17.00
CA CYS A 209 -12.77 9.72 17.92
C CYS A 209 -13.99 8.98 17.39
N LYS A 210 -14.04 7.66 17.63
CA LYS A 210 -15.18 6.81 17.32
C LYS A 210 -15.22 5.62 18.26
N TYR A 211 -16.41 5.32 18.80
CA TYR A 211 -16.68 4.17 19.69
C TYR A 211 -15.70 4.03 20.88
N GLY A 212 -15.25 5.15 21.46
CA GLY A 212 -14.32 5.15 22.59
C GLY A 212 -12.85 4.89 22.22
N CYS A 213 -12.51 4.86 20.94
CA CYS A 213 -11.13 4.99 20.47
C CYS A 213 -10.92 6.36 19.82
N CYS A 214 -9.73 6.91 19.96
CA CYS A 214 -9.32 8.20 19.44
C CYS A 214 -7.93 8.11 18.81
N ILE A 215 -7.78 8.74 17.65
CA ILE A 215 -6.48 9.07 17.07
C ILE A 215 -6.24 10.56 17.32
N SER A 216 -5.09 10.91 17.88
CA SER A 216 -4.69 12.31 18.13
C SER A 216 -3.25 12.51 17.70
N TRP A 217 -2.83 13.77 17.49
CA TRP A 217 -1.48 14.05 16.99
C TRP A 217 -0.88 15.32 17.61
N SER A 218 0.45 15.42 17.72
CA SER A 218 1.15 16.38 18.58
C SER A 218 1.21 17.84 18.09
N ALA A 219 1.16 18.09 16.79
CA ALA A 219 1.24 19.44 16.22
C ALA A 219 0.14 19.74 15.19
N ASN A 220 -0.05 21.01 14.83
CA ASN A 220 -0.96 21.34 13.73
C ASN A 220 -0.36 20.87 12.40
N ALA A 221 -1.15 20.21 11.56
CA ALA A 221 -0.75 19.75 10.23
C ALA A 221 -1.91 19.94 9.25
N THR A 222 -1.59 19.95 7.95
CA THR A 222 -2.57 19.88 6.86
C THR A 222 -2.36 18.57 6.12
N PHE A 223 -3.37 17.70 6.13
CA PHE A 223 -3.27 16.34 5.60
C PHE A 223 -4.65 15.77 5.29
N GLN A 224 -4.73 14.62 4.62
CA GLN A 224 -5.96 13.86 4.42
C GLN A 224 -6.14 12.85 5.56
N LEU A 225 -7.35 12.64 6.08
CA LEU A 225 -7.57 11.77 7.25
C LEU A 225 -6.99 10.36 7.10
N GLU A 226 -6.95 9.81 5.89
CA GLU A 226 -6.28 8.55 5.58
C GLU A 226 -4.78 8.52 5.91
N ASN A 227 -4.09 9.66 5.94
CA ASN A 227 -2.69 9.73 6.32
C ASN A 227 -2.44 9.33 7.79
N LEU A 228 -3.48 9.33 8.63
CA LEU A 228 -3.39 8.82 10.01
C LEU A 228 -3.50 7.29 10.10
N TYR A 229 -4.00 6.63 9.05
CA TYR A 229 -4.28 5.19 9.07
C TYR A 229 -3.03 4.33 9.30
N PRO A 230 -1.90 4.53 8.60
CA PRO A 230 -0.73 3.65 8.74
C PRO A 230 -0.22 3.54 10.18
N ALA A 231 -0.04 4.67 10.86
CA ALA A 231 0.42 4.69 12.25
C ALA A 231 -0.63 4.13 13.23
N ALA A 232 -1.92 4.37 12.98
CA ALA A 232 -2.99 3.79 13.81
C ALA A 232 -3.07 2.27 13.66
N ASN A 233 -3.00 1.77 12.43
CA ASN A 233 -3.02 0.33 12.13
C ASN A 233 -1.77 -0.35 12.73
N TYR A 234 -0.60 0.29 12.62
CA TYR A 234 0.62 -0.19 13.27
C TYR A 234 0.45 -0.30 14.79
N CYS A 235 -0.05 0.73 15.48
CA CYS A 235 -0.33 0.67 16.92
C CYS A 235 -1.23 -0.52 17.30
N ILE A 236 -2.31 -0.74 16.52
CA ILE A 236 -3.26 -1.83 16.78
C ILE A 236 -2.58 -3.20 16.70
N SER A 237 -1.66 -3.36 15.75
CA SER A 237 -0.93 -4.62 15.55
C SER A 237 0.21 -4.80 16.55
N ALA A 238 0.96 -3.73 16.86
CA ALA A 238 2.15 -3.78 17.69
C ALA A 238 1.86 -3.88 19.20
N CYS A 239 0.74 -3.36 19.69
CA CYS A 239 0.49 -3.20 21.13
C CYS A 239 -0.70 -4.04 21.65
N GLY A 240 -0.50 -4.80 22.74
CA GLY A 240 -1.55 -5.48 23.52
C GLY A 240 -2.29 -6.62 22.79
N SER A 241 -3.21 -7.33 23.46
CA SER A 241 -4.03 -8.41 22.87
C SER A 241 -5.50 -8.03 22.69
N GLY A 242 -6.16 -7.44 23.70
CA GLY A 242 -7.58 -7.01 23.63
C GLY A 242 -7.81 -5.50 23.61
N SER A 243 -6.84 -4.72 24.09
CA SER A 243 -6.90 -3.26 24.21
C SER A 243 -5.59 -2.63 23.72
N VAL A 244 -5.65 -1.35 23.35
CA VAL A 244 -4.52 -0.61 22.80
C VAL A 244 -4.46 0.80 23.35
N SER A 245 -3.26 1.21 23.77
CA SER A 245 -2.86 2.60 23.96
C SER A 245 -1.42 2.71 23.48
N CYS A 246 -1.17 3.61 22.55
CA CYS A 246 0.08 3.63 21.83
C CYS A 246 0.38 5.02 21.26
N GLU A 247 1.66 5.36 21.22
CA GLU A 247 2.20 6.57 20.62
C GLU A 247 3.26 6.19 19.59
N VAL A 248 3.17 6.79 18.41
CA VAL A 248 4.05 6.55 17.26
C VAL A 248 4.70 7.89 16.92
N TYR A 249 6.03 7.95 17.00
CA TYR A 249 6.77 9.20 16.88
C TYR A 249 7.25 9.45 15.45
N GLY A 250 7.27 10.70 15.03
CA GLY A 250 7.84 11.07 13.73
C GLY A 250 6.98 10.65 12.53
N VAL A 251 5.67 10.60 12.69
CA VAL A 251 4.70 10.38 11.61
C VAL A 251 4.70 11.59 10.68
N SER A 252 4.95 11.38 9.39
CA SER A 252 4.84 12.43 8.37
C SER A 252 3.40 12.58 7.87
N LEU A 253 2.79 13.72 8.17
CA LEU A 253 1.49 14.13 7.66
C LEU A 253 1.69 15.20 6.58
N GLN A 254 1.85 14.76 5.33
CA GLN A 254 2.12 15.60 4.15
C GLN A 254 3.26 16.61 4.40
N GLY A 255 4.40 16.13 4.91
CA GLY A 255 5.60 16.94 5.15
C GLY A 255 5.67 17.60 6.53
N THR A 256 4.60 17.53 7.33
CA THR A 256 4.65 17.92 8.74
C THR A 256 4.93 16.68 9.60
N ILE A 257 6.02 16.70 10.35
CA ILE A 257 6.36 15.62 11.29
C ILE A 257 5.59 15.83 12.59
N VAL A 258 4.86 14.82 13.01
CA VAL A 258 4.07 14.80 14.26
C VAL A 258 4.26 13.48 14.97
N ASP A 259 3.85 13.43 16.24
CA ASP A 259 3.65 12.19 16.96
C ASP A 259 2.16 11.86 16.93
N GLN A 260 1.81 10.61 16.69
CA GLN A 260 0.43 10.14 16.59
C GLN A 260 0.11 9.15 17.71
N CYS A 261 -0.96 9.42 18.43
CA CYS A 261 -1.42 8.61 19.54
C CYS A 261 -2.74 7.93 19.22
N LEU A 262 -2.87 6.67 19.63
CA LEU A 262 -4.09 5.87 19.56
C LEU A 262 -4.47 5.45 20.99
N SER A 263 -5.59 5.93 21.52
CA SER A 263 -6.02 5.65 22.89
C SER A 263 -7.53 5.87 23.08
N ASN A 264 -8.06 5.78 24.30
CA ASN A 264 -9.43 6.20 24.61
C ASN A 264 -9.57 7.70 24.89
N ARG A 265 -8.51 8.49 24.68
CA ARG A 265 -8.49 9.95 24.89
C ARG A 265 -8.25 10.69 23.59
N ALA A 266 -9.01 11.77 23.40
CA ALA A 266 -8.83 12.72 22.31
C ALA A 266 -7.59 13.63 22.50
N THR A 267 -7.06 13.71 23.71
CA THR A 267 -6.00 14.64 24.09
C THR A 267 -4.86 13.93 24.79
N GLY A 268 -3.70 14.59 24.83
CA GLY A 268 -2.51 14.10 25.54
C GLY A 268 -1.36 13.70 24.62
N CYS A 269 -1.56 13.66 23.30
CA CYS A 269 -0.48 13.50 22.34
C CYS A 269 0.34 14.79 22.26
N LYS A 270 1.64 14.70 22.58
CA LYS A 270 2.52 15.84 22.78
C LYS A 270 3.83 15.66 22.06
#